data_AF-A0A0D6R1Z4-F1
#
_entry.id   AF-A0A0D6R1Z4-F1
#
_cell.length_a   1.000
_cell.length_b   1.000
_cell.length_c   1.000
_cell.angle_alpha   90.00
_cell.angle_beta   90.00
_cell.angle_gamma   90.00
#
_symmetry.space_group_name_H-M   'P 1'
#
loop_
_entity.id
_entity.type
_entity.pdbx_description
1 polymer ?
#
loop_
_entity_poly.entity_id
_entity_poly.type
_entity_poly.pdbx_seq_one_letter_code
_entity_poly.pdbx_strand_id
1 'polypeptide(L)'
;MAKEKEKEKEKEKGLKSWPIYLYVPNLIGYARIMANIVAFGLCFANKNIFTALYFVSFVCDELDGRFARMLNQASTFGAVLDMVTDRVSTAALLVVLSHLYRPCFAFFLGLLALDIASHWLQMYSTFLSSKTSHKDVKDSKSWLVKNYYQHRPFMGYCCIGAEVLYLILYLLAEDEPASVIKVFMAALKRKSPLMFLSLLALPGWAIKQIVNVAQLKTAADICVMYDLRRNEKP
;
A
#
# COMPACT_ATOMS: atom_id res chain seq x y z
N MET A 1 -18.10 -43.88 20.42
CA MET A 1 -16.85 -44.04 19.64
C MET A 1 -16.64 -43.05 18.49
N ALA A 2 -17.42 -43.04 17.40
CA ALA A 2 -17.17 -42.09 16.28
C ALA A 2 -17.44 -40.61 16.63
N LYS A 3 -18.57 -40.34 17.29
CA LYS A 3 -18.94 -38.98 17.78
C LYS A 3 -18.07 -38.46 18.92
N GLU A 4 -17.41 -39.34 19.66
CA GLU A 4 -16.45 -38.97 20.71
C GLU A 4 -15.08 -38.62 20.11
N LYS A 5 -14.64 -39.37 19.08
CA LYS A 5 -13.43 -39.06 18.30
C LYS A 5 -13.57 -37.75 17.50
N GLU A 6 -14.77 -37.40 17.04
CA GLU A 6 -15.05 -36.09 16.42
C GLU A 6 -15.04 -34.95 17.45
N LYS A 7 -15.64 -35.14 18.63
CA LYS A 7 -15.59 -34.16 19.72
C LYS A 7 -14.19 -33.98 20.32
N GLU A 8 -13.38 -35.03 20.35
CA GLU A 8 -11.97 -34.96 20.73
C GLU A 8 -11.14 -34.25 19.66
N LYS A 9 -11.36 -34.52 18.36
CA LYS A 9 -10.73 -33.76 17.26
C LYS A 9 -11.14 -32.29 17.23
N GLU A 10 -12.39 -31.95 17.57
CA GLU A 10 -12.85 -30.56 17.71
C GLU A 10 -12.29 -29.88 18.96
N LYS A 11 -12.19 -30.59 20.09
CA LYS A 11 -11.52 -30.10 21.31
C LYS A 11 -10.02 -29.91 21.12
N GLU A 12 -9.36 -30.80 20.39
CA GLU A 12 -7.92 -30.75 20.10
C GLU A 12 -7.59 -29.65 19.06
N LYS A 13 -8.46 -29.43 18.06
CA LYS A 13 -8.42 -28.24 17.18
C LYS A 13 -8.70 -26.94 17.94
N GLY A 14 -9.55 -26.97 18.96
CA GLY A 14 -9.84 -25.84 19.84
C GLY A 14 -8.75 -25.53 20.86
N LEU A 15 -7.77 -26.43 21.09
CA LEU A 15 -6.84 -26.29 22.21
C LEU A 15 -5.52 -25.56 21.91
N LYS A 16 -5.12 -25.33 20.64
CA LYS A 16 -3.90 -24.52 20.33
C LYS A 16 -3.91 -23.80 18.97
N SER A 17 -5.06 -23.38 18.43
CA SER A 17 -5.02 -22.36 17.37
C SER A 17 -4.81 -21.00 18.03
N TRP A 18 -3.64 -20.37 17.80
CA TRP A 18 -3.37 -19.01 18.27
C TRP A 18 -4.52 -18.07 17.85
N PRO A 19 -4.92 -17.09 18.69
CA PRO A 19 -5.88 -16.08 18.27
C PRO A 19 -5.41 -15.40 16.99
N ILE A 20 -6.32 -15.12 16.04
CA ILE A 20 -5.97 -14.49 14.76
C ILE A 20 -5.20 -13.19 14.99
N TYR A 21 -5.60 -12.38 15.97
CA TYR A 21 -4.90 -11.15 16.37
C TYR A 21 -3.42 -11.35 16.73
N LEU A 22 -3.04 -12.55 17.18
CA LEU A 22 -1.69 -12.90 17.62
C LEU A 22 -0.92 -13.74 16.60
N TYR A 23 -1.42 -13.85 15.36
CA TYR A 23 -0.64 -14.42 14.27
C TYR A 23 0.65 -13.62 14.05
N VAL A 24 1.75 -14.31 13.76
CA VAL A 24 3.06 -13.69 13.49
C VAL A 24 2.99 -12.55 12.48
N PRO A 25 2.32 -12.68 11.31
CA PRO A 25 2.17 -11.54 10.38
C PRO A 25 1.45 -10.33 11.00
N ASN A 26 0.46 -10.54 11.87
CA ASN A 26 -0.27 -9.45 12.51
C ASN A 26 0.55 -8.73 13.59
N LEU A 27 1.40 -9.48 14.31
CA LEU A 27 2.37 -8.90 15.24
C LEU A 27 3.39 -8.02 14.51
N ILE A 28 3.85 -8.45 13.31
CA ILE A 28 4.69 -7.61 12.43
C ILE A 28 3.92 -6.36 12.00
N GLY A 29 2.65 -6.50 11.61
CA GLY A 29 1.77 -5.36 11.30
C GLY A 29 1.66 -4.35 12.44
N TYR A 30 1.50 -4.79 13.70
CA TYR A 30 1.50 -3.89 14.85
C TYR A 30 2.85 -3.21 15.07
N ALA A 31 3.95 -3.94 14.89
CA ALA A 31 5.29 -3.35 14.96
C ALA A 31 5.49 -2.27 13.90
N ARG A 32 4.98 -2.47 12.67
CA ARG A 32 4.99 -1.47 11.59
C ARG A 32 4.22 -0.21 11.97
N ILE A 33 3.03 -0.35 12.56
CA ILE A 33 2.23 0.78 13.03
C ILE A 33 3.02 1.60 14.06
N MET A 34 3.61 0.94 15.06
CA MET A 34 4.41 1.61 16.08
C MET A 34 5.66 2.29 15.49
N ALA A 35 6.35 1.61 14.57
CA ALA A 35 7.51 2.18 13.87
C ALA A 35 7.13 3.45 13.09
N ASN A 36 5.99 3.43 12.39
CA ASN A 36 5.49 4.60 11.67
C ASN A 36 5.08 5.74 12.60
N ILE A 37 4.42 5.46 13.72
CA ILE A 37 4.09 6.50 14.73
C ILE A 37 5.37 7.21 15.21
N VAL A 38 6.40 6.43 15.57
CA VAL A 38 7.68 6.99 16.02
C VAL A 38 8.39 7.74 14.88
N ALA A 39 8.41 7.16 13.67
CA ALA A 39 8.99 7.80 12.49
C ALA A 39 8.36 9.17 12.27
N PHE A 40 7.05 9.23 12.08
CA PHE A 40 6.34 10.48 11.82
C PHE A 40 6.45 11.49 12.97
N GLY A 41 6.54 11.04 14.23
CA GLY A 41 6.84 11.93 15.36
C GLY A 41 8.22 12.61 15.26
N LEU A 42 9.18 12.00 14.56
CA LEU A 42 10.53 12.50 14.35
C LEU A 42 10.77 13.12 12.96
N CYS A 43 9.74 13.19 12.10
CA CYS A 43 9.91 13.56 10.69
C CYS A 43 10.43 14.99 10.46
N PHE A 44 10.28 15.92 11.40
CA PHE A 44 10.88 17.25 11.29
C PHE A 44 12.10 17.43 12.19
N ALA A 45 12.34 16.51 13.14
CA ALA A 45 13.45 16.57 14.08
C ALA A 45 14.71 15.89 13.55
N ASN A 46 14.57 14.72 12.90
CA ASN A 46 15.70 13.96 12.38
C ASN A 46 15.32 13.17 11.12
N LYS A 47 15.68 13.72 9.95
CA LYS A 47 15.39 13.10 8.64
C LYS A 47 15.98 11.69 8.50
N ASN A 48 17.18 11.45 9.04
CA ASN A 48 17.84 10.16 8.91
C ASN A 48 17.12 9.07 9.72
N ILE A 49 16.71 9.37 10.96
CA ILE A 49 15.97 8.42 11.80
C ILE A 49 14.57 8.17 11.21
N PHE A 50 13.89 9.21 10.74
CA PHE A 50 12.62 9.06 10.02
C PHE A 50 12.76 8.09 8.85
N THR A 51 13.72 8.35 7.96
CA THR A 51 13.91 7.52 6.77
C THR A 51 14.27 6.09 7.13
N ALA A 52 15.13 5.88 8.13
CA ALA A 52 15.50 4.53 8.57
C ALA A 52 14.29 3.76 9.13
N LEU A 53 13.51 4.37 10.02
CA LEU A 53 12.33 3.72 10.62
C LEU A 53 11.23 3.47 9.59
N TYR A 54 10.96 4.44 8.72
CA TYR A 54 9.98 4.30 7.65
C TYR A 54 10.40 3.18 6.68
N PHE A 55 11.69 3.14 6.29
CA PHE A 55 12.21 2.11 5.41
C PHE A 55 12.13 0.72 6.03
N VAL A 56 12.44 0.58 7.33
CA VAL A 56 12.27 -0.68 8.06
C VAL A 56 10.81 -1.10 8.07
N SER A 57 9.88 -0.19 8.36
CA SER A 57 8.43 -0.45 8.31
C SER A 57 7.98 -0.93 6.93
N PHE A 58 8.50 -0.29 5.87
CA PHE A 58 8.24 -0.67 4.48
C PHE A 58 8.81 -2.04 4.11
N VAL A 59 9.99 -2.42 4.63
CA VAL A 59 10.53 -3.78 4.40
C VAL A 59 9.73 -4.83 5.17
N CYS A 60 9.26 -4.51 6.38
CA CYS A 60 8.45 -5.40 7.19
C CYS A 60 7.09 -5.74 6.54
N ASP A 61 6.56 -4.87 5.69
CA ASP A 61 5.37 -5.11 4.87
C ASP A 61 5.47 -6.40 4.06
N GLU A 62 6.48 -6.50 3.22
CA GLU A 62 6.67 -7.68 2.40
C GLU A 62 7.01 -8.92 3.24
N LEU A 63 7.58 -8.75 4.45
CA LEU A 63 7.85 -9.85 5.37
C LEU A 63 6.58 -10.43 5.99
N ASP A 64 5.61 -9.60 6.41
CA ASP A 64 4.37 -10.12 7.00
C ASP A 64 3.60 -10.98 6.00
N GLY A 65 3.53 -10.58 4.73
CA GLY A 65 2.91 -11.36 3.67
C GLY A 65 3.64 -12.69 3.41
N ARG A 66 4.97 -12.71 3.49
CA ARG A 66 5.76 -13.95 3.39
C ARG A 66 5.49 -14.88 4.57
N PHE A 67 5.53 -14.37 5.81
CA PHE A 67 5.26 -15.18 7.00
C PHE A 67 3.83 -15.70 7.03
N ALA A 68 2.84 -14.92 6.58
CA ALA A 68 1.46 -15.38 6.44
C ALA A 68 1.35 -16.61 5.54
N ARG A 69 2.10 -16.65 4.43
CA ARG A 69 2.14 -17.80 3.50
C ARG A 69 2.94 -18.97 4.06
N MET A 70 4.11 -18.70 4.64
CA MET A 70 5.01 -19.73 5.17
C MET A 70 4.43 -20.46 6.39
N LEU A 71 3.76 -19.72 7.27
CA LEU A 71 3.19 -20.24 8.51
C LEU A 71 1.72 -20.67 8.36
N ASN A 72 1.15 -20.56 7.16
CA ASN A 72 -0.27 -20.80 6.88
C ASN A 72 -1.20 -19.99 7.83
N GLN A 73 -0.82 -18.73 8.11
CA GLN A 73 -1.49 -17.79 8.99
C GLN A 73 -2.18 -16.64 8.23
N ALA A 74 -2.53 -16.86 6.95
CA ALA A 74 -3.28 -15.89 6.16
C ALA A 74 -4.70 -15.71 6.73
N SER A 75 -5.13 -14.46 6.91
CA SER A 75 -6.46 -14.13 7.44
C SER A 75 -7.01 -12.85 6.81
N THR A 76 -8.33 -12.70 6.78
CA THR A 76 -8.98 -11.46 6.29
C THR A 76 -8.58 -10.26 7.14
N PHE A 77 -8.49 -10.45 8.47
CA PHE A 77 -8.03 -9.39 9.38
C PHE A 77 -6.62 -8.93 9.02
N GLY A 78 -5.67 -9.86 8.85
CA GLY A 78 -4.29 -9.52 8.50
C GLY A 78 -4.18 -8.82 7.15
N ALA A 79 -4.93 -9.27 6.13
CA ALA A 79 -4.96 -8.62 4.82
C ALA A 79 -5.52 -7.20 4.87
N VAL A 80 -6.53 -6.93 5.71
CA VAL A 80 -7.07 -5.57 5.90
C VAL A 80 -6.12 -4.71 6.72
N LEU A 81 -5.54 -5.25 7.80
CA LEU A 81 -4.56 -4.56 8.65
C LEU A 81 -3.37 -4.08 7.83
N ASP A 82 -2.82 -4.97 7.01
CA ASP A 82 -1.71 -4.70 6.08
C ASP A 82 -2.04 -3.55 5.13
N MET A 83 -3.13 -3.70 4.36
CA MET A 83 -3.56 -2.69 3.40
C MET A 83 -3.86 -1.32 4.05
N VAL A 84 -4.52 -1.29 5.21
CA VAL A 84 -4.81 -0.03 5.92
C VAL A 84 -3.52 0.62 6.40
N THR A 85 -2.59 -0.16 6.96
CA THR A 85 -1.29 0.33 7.44
C THR A 85 -0.48 0.95 6.31
N ASP A 86 -0.43 0.31 5.15
CA ASP A 86 0.17 0.85 3.94
C ASP A 86 -0.43 2.20 3.56
N ARG A 87 -1.76 2.25 3.39
CA ARG A 87 -2.44 3.47 2.93
C ARG A 87 -2.23 4.63 3.88
N VAL A 88 -2.32 4.39 5.19
CA VAL A 88 -2.08 5.41 6.21
C VAL A 88 -0.64 5.90 6.18
N SER A 89 0.33 5.01 5.98
CA SER A 89 1.76 5.36 5.93
C SER A 89 2.11 6.20 4.70
N THR A 90 1.64 5.81 3.52
CA THR A 90 1.82 6.60 2.28
C THR A 90 1.10 7.93 2.40
N ALA A 91 -0.11 7.94 2.97
CA ALA A 91 -0.90 9.17 3.15
C ALA A 91 -0.18 10.17 4.06
N ALA A 92 0.33 9.71 5.21
CA ALA A 92 1.09 10.55 6.12
C ALA A 92 2.36 11.10 5.47
N LEU A 93 3.07 10.30 4.68
CA LEU A 93 4.25 10.76 3.92
C LEU A 93 3.88 11.83 2.89
N LEU A 94 2.78 11.66 2.14
CA LEU A 94 2.29 12.65 1.19
C LEU A 94 1.88 13.96 1.88
N VAL A 95 1.30 13.90 3.08
CA VAL A 95 0.99 15.10 3.88
C VAL A 95 2.27 15.82 4.29
N VAL A 96 3.29 15.11 4.77
CA VAL A 96 4.61 15.70 5.09
C VAL A 96 5.22 16.33 3.83
N LEU A 97 5.19 15.66 2.69
CA LEU A 97 5.66 16.22 1.42
C LEU A 97 4.87 17.46 0.99
N SER A 98 3.56 17.49 1.20
CA SER A 98 2.74 18.67 0.90
C SER A 98 3.14 19.89 1.74
N HIS A 99 3.64 19.67 2.96
CA HIS A 99 4.16 20.71 3.83
C HIS A 99 5.54 21.21 3.37
N LEU A 100 6.45 20.28 3.07
CA LEU A 100 7.81 20.58 2.61
C LEU A 100 7.82 21.26 1.23
N TYR A 101 6.91 20.86 0.35
CA TYR A 101 6.79 21.36 -1.02
C TYR A 101 5.51 22.20 -1.17
N ARG A 102 5.35 23.23 -0.33
CA ARG A 102 4.15 24.10 -0.31
C ARG A 102 3.68 24.58 -1.69
N PRO A 103 4.56 24.98 -2.64
CA PRO A 103 4.11 25.35 -4.00
C PRO A 103 3.45 24.21 -4.78
N CYS A 104 3.70 22.97 -4.41
CA CYS A 104 3.14 21.75 -5.00
C CYS A 104 2.05 21.12 -4.12
N PHE A 105 1.47 21.87 -3.16
CA PHE A 105 0.45 21.37 -2.24
C PHE A 105 -0.70 20.63 -2.96
N ALA A 106 -1.30 21.26 -3.98
CA ALA A 106 -2.41 20.67 -4.71
C ALA A 106 -2.04 19.35 -5.42
N PHE A 107 -0.79 19.22 -5.86
CA PHE A 107 -0.29 17.99 -6.48
C PHE A 107 -0.22 16.84 -5.47
N PHE A 108 0.40 17.05 -4.30
CA PHE A 108 0.48 16.01 -3.25
C PHE A 108 -0.89 15.68 -2.66
N LEU A 109 -1.76 16.68 -2.47
CA LEU A 109 -3.14 16.46 -2.05
C LEU A 109 -3.93 15.64 -3.08
N GLY A 110 -3.73 15.91 -4.37
CA GLY A 110 -4.34 15.13 -5.45
C GLY A 110 -3.87 13.67 -5.47
N LEU A 111 -2.58 13.42 -5.28
CA LEU A 111 -2.03 12.06 -5.17
C LEU A 111 -2.61 11.31 -3.96
N LEU A 112 -2.71 11.98 -2.82
CA LEU A 112 -3.32 11.44 -1.61
C LEU A 112 -4.79 11.05 -1.85
N ALA A 113 -5.57 11.98 -2.41
CA ALA A 113 -6.99 11.76 -2.70
C ALA A 113 -7.18 10.61 -3.68
N LEU A 114 -6.37 10.56 -4.74
CA LEU A 114 -6.40 9.49 -5.74
C LEU A 114 -6.08 8.14 -5.12
N ASP A 115 -5.03 8.04 -4.30
CA ASP A 115 -4.61 6.77 -3.71
C ASP A 115 -5.65 6.22 -2.72
N ILE A 116 -6.18 7.06 -1.83
CA ILE A 116 -7.23 6.65 -0.89
C ILE A 116 -8.51 6.27 -1.62
N ALA A 117 -8.98 7.10 -2.56
CA ALA A 117 -10.22 6.85 -3.29
C ALA A 117 -10.14 5.55 -4.12
N SER A 118 -9.02 5.33 -4.83
CA SER A 118 -8.85 4.15 -5.68
C SER A 118 -8.87 2.85 -4.85
N HIS A 119 -8.14 2.81 -3.74
CA HIS A 119 -8.06 1.61 -2.90
C HIS A 119 -9.35 1.36 -2.12
N TRP A 120 -9.99 2.41 -1.60
CA TRP A 120 -11.26 2.27 -0.89
C TRP A 120 -12.35 1.71 -1.80
N LEU A 121 -12.50 2.29 -3.00
CA LEU A 121 -13.52 1.83 -3.95
C LEU A 121 -13.21 0.43 -4.48
N GLN A 122 -11.93 0.11 -4.71
CA GLN A 122 -11.50 -1.23 -5.12
C GLN A 122 -11.81 -2.29 -4.05
N MET A 123 -11.59 -1.98 -2.77
CA MET A 123 -11.92 -2.88 -1.67
C MET A 123 -13.42 -3.13 -1.58
N TYR A 124 -14.21 -2.06 -1.65
CA TYR A 124 -15.66 -2.15 -1.58
C TYR A 124 -16.24 -2.93 -2.76
N SER A 125 -15.79 -2.65 -3.99
CA SER A 125 -16.25 -3.36 -5.19
C SER A 125 -15.88 -4.85 -5.20
N THR A 126 -14.73 -5.21 -4.62
CA THR A 126 -14.33 -6.62 -4.45
C THR A 126 -15.25 -7.32 -3.46
N PHE A 127 -15.57 -6.68 -2.32
CA PHE A 127 -16.49 -7.19 -1.33
C PHE A 127 -17.89 -7.46 -1.92
N LEU A 128 -18.43 -6.52 -2.71
CA LEU A 128 -19.71 -6.68 -3.40
C LEU A 128 -19.73 -7.81 -4.43
N SER A 129 -18.59 -8.08 -5.08
CA SER A 129 -18.51 -9.05 -6.16
C SER A 129 -18.47 -10.52 -5.69
N SER A 130 -18.43 -10.80 -4.37
CA SER A 130 -18.22 -12.15 -3.81
C SER A 130 -17.00 -12.91 -4.39
N LYS A 131 -16.09 -12.19 -5.06
CA LYS A 131 -14.87 -12.76 -5.62
C LYS A 131 -13.84 -12.85 -4.48
N THR A 132 -13.23 -14.02 -4.33
CA THR A 132 -12.34 -14.36 -3.21
C THR A 132 -10.96 -13.67 -3.23
N SER A 133 -10.67 -12.79 -4.19
CA SER A 133 -9.43 -11.99 -4.22
C SER A 133 -9.51 -10.76 -5.14
N HIS A 134 -9.04 -9.60 -4.66
CA HIS A 134 -9.00 -8.30 -5.36
C HIS A 134 -7.94 -8.20 -6.49
N LYS A 135 -7.21 -9.29 -6.78
CA LYS A 135 -6.17 -9.35 -7.83
C LYS A 135 -6.64 -10.00 -9.14
N ASP A 136 -7.91 -10.42 -9.23
CA ASP A 136 -8.45 -11.13 -10.39
C ASP A 136 -9.13 -10.18 -11.38
N VAL A 137 -8.32 -9.34 -12.03
CA VAL A 137 -8.77 -8.43 -13.08
C VAL A 137 -8.77 -9.16 -14.43
N LYS A 138 -9.66 -10.14 -14.59
CA LYS A 138 -9.84 -10.84 -15.87
C LYS A 138 -10.57 -10.00 -16.93
N ASP A 139 -11.20 -8.89 -16.54
CA ASP A 139 -12.03 -8.05 -17.43
C ASP A 139 -11.54 -6.60 -17.63
N SER A 140 -10.29 -6.25 -17.29
CA SER A 140 -9.79 -4.89 -17.64
C SER A 140 -9.34 -4.85 -19.10
N LYS A 141 -9.93 -3.90 -19.85
CA LYS A 141 -9.64 -3.64 -21.28
C LYS A 141 -8.23 -3.06 -21.55
N SER A 142 -7.45 -2.70 -20.53
CA SER A 142 -6.13 -2.10 -20.72
C SER A 142 -5.00 -3.11 -20.46
N TRP A 143 -4.15 -3.32 -21.47
CA TRP A 143 -2.98 -4.21 -21.39
C TRP A 143 -2.08 -3.91 -20.18
N LEU A 144 -1.92 -2.62 -19.84
CA LEU A 144 -1.10 -2.16 -18.73
C LEU A 144 -1.60 -2.65 -17.36
N VAL A 145 -2.91 -2.50 -17.08
CA VAL A 145 -3.49 -2.94 -15.80
C VAL A 145 -3.46 -4.46 -15.70
N LYS A 146 -3.69 -5.16 -16.80
CA LYS A 146 -3.56 -6.62 -16.85
C LYS A 146 -2.14 -7.07 -16.52
N ASN A 147 -1.13 -6.45 -17.14
CA ASN A 147 0.28 -6.75 -16.88
C ASN A 147 0.68 -6.42 -15.42
N TYR A 148 0.17 -5.32 -14.88
CA TYR A 148 0.35 -4.92 -13.48
C TYR A 148 -0.09 -6.03 -12.51
N TYR A 149 -1.29 -6.59 -12.69
CA TYR A 149 -1.79 -7.62 -11.78
C TYR A 149 -1.27 -9.03 -12.05
N GLN A 150 -0.96 -9.37 -13.30
CA GLN A 150 -0.47 -10.70 -13.66
C GLN A 150 1.00 -10.92 -13.25
N HIS A 151 1.83 -9.88 -13.31
CA HIS A 151 3.26 -10.00 -13.01
C HIS A 151 3.60 -9.40 -11.64
N ARG A 152 3.67 -10.24 -10.60
CA ARG A 152 4.02 -9.83 -9.23
C ARG A 152 5.30 -8.98 -9.11
N PRO A 153 6.42 -9.31 -9.80
CA PRO A 153 7.63 -8.48 -9.73
C PRO A 153 7.42 -7.07 -10.29
N PHE A 154 6.60 -6.93 -11.34
CA PHE A 154 6.30 -5.65 -11.96
C PHE A 154 5.40 -4.77 -11.07
N MET A 155 4.39 -5.36 -10.44
CA MET A 155 3.60 -4.69 -9.40
C MET A 155 4.49 -4.22 -8.24
N GLY A 156 5.37 -5.09 -7.75
CA GLY A 156 6.34 -4.77 -6.70
C GLY A 156 7.23 -3.60 -7.07
N TYR A 157 7.79 -3.58 -8.29
CA TYR A 157 8.57 -2.46 -8.80
C TYR A 157 7.78 -1.14 -8.77
N CYS A 158 6.51 -1.13 -9.18
CA CYS A 158 5.69 0.08 -9.18
C CYS A 158 5.39 0.58 -7.77
N CYS A 159 5.07 -0.32 -6.82
CA CYS A 159 4.81 0.05 -5.43
C CYS A 159 6.08 0.56 -4.73
N ILE A 160 7.19 -0.16 -4.87
CA ILE A 160 8.50 0.24 -4.32
C ILE A 160 8.94 1.56 -4.97
N GLY A 161 8.79 1.71 -6.29
CA GLY A 161 9.15 2.93 -7.00
C GLY A 161 8.38 4.15 -6.50
N ALA A 162 7.08 4.00 -6.20
CA ALA A 162 6.29 5.08 -5.64
C ALA A 162 6.81 5.51 -4.25
N GLU A 163 6.99 4.56 -3.33
CA GLU A 163 7.45 4.85 -1.96
C GLU A 163 8.89 5.39 -1.92
N VAL A 164 9.79 4.79 -2.69
CA VAL A 164 11.18 5.24 -2.80
C VAL A 164 11.24 6.66 -3.37
N LEU A 165 10.42 7.00 -4.37
CA LEU A 165 10.38 8.36 -4.91
C LEU A 165 9.95 9.38 -3.83
N TYR A 166 8.92 9.06 -3.04
CA TYR A 166 8.45 9.91 -1.96
C TYR A 166 9.49 10.09 -0.85
N LEU A 167 10.20 9.02 -0.47
CA LEU A 167 11.31 9.08 0.48
C LEU A 167 12.48 9.91 -0.04
N ILE A 168 12.83 9.77 -1.32
CA ILE A 168 13.89 10.58 -1.94
C ILE A 168 13.51 12.06 -1.95
N LEU A 169 12.26 12.39 -2.29
CA LEU A 169 11.75 13.76 -2.21
C LEU A 169 11.88 14.29 -0.78
N TYR A 170 11.47 13.52 0.21
CA TYR A 170 11.60 13.91 1.61
C TYR A 170 13.06 14.18 2.01
N LEU A 171 14.01 13.34 1.58
CA LEU A 171 15.44 13.53 1.84
C LEU A 171 16.05 14.73 1.11
N LEU A 172 15.57 15.02 -0.11
CA LEU A 172 16.04 16.13 -0.93
C LEU A 172 15.40 17.47 -0.56
N ALA A 173 14.34 17.47 0.25
CA ALA A 173 13.69 18.70 0.69
C ALA A 173 14.68 19.58 1.46
N GLU A 174 14.86 20.82 0.99
CA GLU A 174 15.64 21.86 1.65
C GLU A 174 14.75 22.64 2.63
N ASP A 175 15.36 23.47 3.49
CA ASP A 175 14.63 24.24 4.52
C ASP A 175 13.71 25.31 3.91
N GLU A 176 14.05 25.79 2.72
CA GLU A 176 13.21 26.72 1.94
C GLU A 176 12.20 25.95 1.07
N PRO A 177 10.89 26.27 1.15
CA PRO A 177 9.87 25.57 0.40
C PRO A 177 10.03 25.81 -1.11
N ALA A 178 10.68 24.86 -1.77
CA ALA A 178 10.90 24.86 -3.20
C ALA A 178 9.85 24.03 -3.93
N SER A 179 9.66 24.28 -5.23
CA SER A 179 8.89 23.36 -6.07
C SER A 179 9.69 22.07 -6.30
N VAL A 180 8.98 20.96 -6.54
CA VAL A 180 9.60 19.66 -6.85
C VAL A 180 10.62 19.79 -7.98
N ILE A 181 10.28 20.53 -9.04
CA ILE A 181 11.15 20.77 -10.20
C ILE A 181 12.48 21.41 -9.79
N LYS A 182 12.44 22.42 -8.91
CA LYS A 182 13.67 23.12 -8.46
C LYS A 182 14.57 22.18 -7.66
N VAL A 183 14.00 21.38 -6.78
CA VAL A 183 14.75 20.39 -5.98
C VAL A 183 15.39 19.34 -6.87
N PHE A 184 14.66 18.83 -7.87
CA PHE A 184 15.22 17.91 -8.86
C PHE A 184 16.36 18.54 -9.67
N MET A 185 16.18 19.78 -10.14
CA MET A 185 17.25 20.49 -10.87
C MET A 185 18.49 20.71 -9.99
N ALA A 186 18.31 21.04 -8.72
CA ALA A 186 19.40 21.20 -7.77
C ALA A 186 20.12 19.87 -7.52
N ALA A 187 19.38 18.78 -7.31
CA ALA A 187 19.93 17.44 -7.12
C ALA A 187 20.71 16.96 -8.36
N LEU A 188 20.21 17.26 -9.56
CA LEU A 188 20.88 16.98 -10.83
C LEU A 188 22.19 17.75 -10.97
N LYS A 189 22.18 19.06 -10.67
CA LYS A 189 23.39 19.89 -10.68
C LYS A 189 24.45 19.40 -9.71
N ARG A 190 24.03 18.95 -8.52
CA ARG A 190 24.93 18.41 -7.47
C ARG A 190 25.38 16.97 -7.74
N LYS A 191 24.90 16.31 -8.80
CA LYS A 191 25.15 14.89 -9.11
C LYS A 191 24.89 13.97 -7.90
N SER A 192 23.85 14.27 -7.12
CA SER A 192 23.53 13.49 -5.92
C SER A 192 23.19 12.04 -6.31
N PRO A 193 23.68 11.01 -5.58
CA PRO A 193 23.31 9.62 -5.85
C PRO A 193 21.80 9.37 -5.73
N LEU A 194 21.10 10.17 -4.91
CA LEU A 194 19.64 10.14 -4.80
C LEU A 194 18.93 10.52 -6.11
N MET A 195 19.55 11.36 -6.94
CA MET A 195 19.01 11.71 -8.25
C MET A 195 18.94 10.48 -9.15
N PHE A 196 19.98 9.64 -9.17
CA PHE A 196 19.98 8.42 -9.99
C PHE A 196 18.87 7.45 -9.55
N LEU A 197 18.72 7.25 -8.24
CA LEU A 197 17.64 6.43 -7.69
C LEU A 197 16.25 6.99 -8.03
N SER A 198 16.08 8.31 -8.00
CA SER A 198 14.82 8.94 -8.36
C SER A 198 14.44 8.72 -9.82
N LEU A 199 15.41 8.72 -10.75
CA LEU A 199 15.18 8.43 -12.17
C LEU A 199 14.76 6.97 -12.40
N LEU A 200 15.29 6.04 -11.61
CA LEU A 200 14.88 4.63 -11.66
C LEU A 200 13.49 4.39 -11.04
N ALA A 201 13.12 5.18 -10.03
CA ALA A 201 11.84 5.08 -9.33
C ALA A 201 10.69 5.76 -10.09
N LEU A 202 10.98 6.82 -10.84
CA LEU A 202 9.98 7.65 -11.53
C LEU A 202 9.05 6.89 -12.48
N PRO A 203 9.51 5.94 -13.33
CA PRO A 203 8.62 5.16 -14.19
C PRO A 203 7.65 4.30 -13.38
N GLY A 204 8.13 3.65 -12.31
CA GLY A 204 7.30 2.85 -11.41
C GLY A 204 6.22 3.69 -10.72
N TRP A 205 6.59 4.87 -10.23
CA TRP A 205 5.64 5.84 -9.66
C TRP A 205 4.59 6.28 -10.69
N ALA A 206 5.00 6.64 -11.91
CA ALA A 206 4.09 7.12 -12.95
C ALA A 206 3.08 6.03 -13.35
N ILE A 207 3.55 4.80 -13.56
CA ILE A 207 2.69 3.65 -13.84
C ILE A 207 1.72 3.43 -12.68
N LYS A 208 2.19 3.52 -11.43
CA LYS A 208 1.33 3.36 -10.25
C LYS A 208 0.19 4.39 -10.22
N GLN A 209 0.44 5.65 -10.58
CA GLN A 209 -0.62 6.67 -10.65
C GLN A 209 -1.64 6.35 -11.76
N ILE A 210 -1.19 5.89 -12.93
CA ILE A 210 -2.09 5.45 -14.02
C ILE A 210 -2.95 4.27 -13.55
N VAL A 211 -2.34 3.31 -12.85
CA VAL A 211 -3.07 2.16 -12.29
C VAL A 211 -4.08 2.61 -11.25
N ASN A 212 -3.76 3.54 -10.34
CA ASN A 212 -4.72 4.05 -9.35
C ASN A 212 -5.96 4.69 -10.03
N VAL A 213 -5.76 5.47 -11.11
CA VAL A 213 -6.89 6.02 -11.89
C VAL A 213 -7.72 4.90 -12.55
N ALA A 214 -7.06 3.93 -13.16
CA ALA A 214 -7.74 2.81 -13.81
C ALA A 214 -8.49 1.92 -12.80
N GLN A 215 -7.92 1.72 -11.61
CA GLN A 215 -8.55 1.02 -10.49
C GLN A 215 -9.83 1.73 -10.05
N LEU A 216 -9.76 3.05 -9.85
CA LEU A 216 -10.92 3.85 -9.45
C LEU A 216 -12.07 3.69 -10.45
N LYS A 217 -11.79 3.83 -11.74
CA LYS A 217 -12.81 3.62 -12.79
C LYS A 217 -13.36 2.21 -12.78
N THR A 218 -12.48 1.21 -12.78
CA THR A 218 -12.87 -0.21 -12.84
C THR A 218 -13.75 -0.59 -11.64
N ALA A 219 -13.39 -0.11 -10.45
CA ALA A 219 -14.15 -0.34 -9.24
C ALA A 219 -15.54 0.32 -9.28
N ALA A 220 -15.63 1.55 -9.81
CA ALA A 220 -16.91 2.22 -10.03
C ALA A 220 -17.81 1.44 -11.00
N ASP A 221 -17.24 0.97 -12.13
CA ASP A 221 -17.97 0.15 -13.11
C ASP A 221 -18.53 -1.13 -12.47
N ILE A 222 -17.76 -1.79 -11.59
CA ILE A 222 -18.21 -2.98 -10.85
C ILE A 222 -19.40 -2.66 -9.94
N CYS A 223 -19.38 -1.55 -9.21
CA CYS A 223 -20.49 -1.12 -8.36
C CYS A 223 -21.75 -0.86 -9.19
N VAL A 224 -21.64 -0.14 -10.31
CA VAL A 224 -22.77 0.11 -11.21
C VAL A 224 -23.34 -1.22 -11.74
N MET A 225 -22.48 -2.14 -12.17
CA MET A 225 -22.91 -3.46 -12.64
C MET A 225 -23.56 -4.31 -11.54
N TYR A 226 -23.14 -4.14 -10.28
CA TYR A 226 -23.78 -4.78 -9.13
C TYR A 226 -25.22 -4.25 -8.95
N ASP A 227 -25.41 -2.93 -9.02
CA ASP A 227 -26.73 -2.32 -8.86
C ASP A 227 -27.68 -2.68 -10.00
N LEU A 228 -27.20 -2.70 -11.25
CA LEU A 228 -27.99 -3.16 -12.41
C LEU A 228 -28.51 -4.59 -12.19
N ARG A 229 -27.64 -5.53 -11.80
CA ARG A 229 -28.02 -6.92 -11.50
C ARG A 229 -28.95 -7.04 -10.29
N ARG A 230 -28.86 -6.13 -9.33
CA ARG A 230 -29.75 -6.12 -8.17
C ARG A 230 -31.16 -5.71 -8.57
N ASN A 231 -31.29 -4.75 -9.48
CA ASN A 231 -32.58 -4.25 -9.98
C ASN A 231 -33.24 -5.20 -10.98
N GLU A 232 -32.50 -6.15 -11.56
CA GLU A 232 -33.03 -7.21 -12.44
C GLU A 232 -33.60 -8.41 -11.67
N LYS A 233 -33.37 -8.51 -10.36
CA LYS A 233 -33.98 -9.56 -9.53
C LYS A 233 -35.42 -9.15 -9.18
N PRO A 234 -36.43 -9.95 -9.53
CA PRO A 234 -37.83 -9.67 -9.19
C PRO A 234 -38.08 -9.69 -7.68
#